data_AF-A0A1S1JQN1-F1
#
_entry.id   AF-A0A1S1JQN1-F1
#
_cell.length_a   1.000
_cell.length_b   1.000
_cell.length_c   1.000
_cell.angle_alpha   90.00
_cell.angle_beta   90.00
_cell.angle_gamma   90.00
#
_symmetry.space_group_name_H-M   'P 1'
#
loop_
_entity.id
_entity.type
_entity.pdbx_description
1 polymer ?
#
loop_
_entity_poly.entity_id
_entity_poly.type
_entity_poly.pdbx_seq_one_letter_code
_entity_poly.pdbx_strand_id
1 'polypeptide(L)'
;MSKFACPRDEVLYQLTLDGTGESFGDVTTWGLHYTGLGELTRQELNSQHSDLLAEAGASVSDFPENCYWMVAEDGQGFVSTYAYSDEAQYRSALVDAESRWSVFNDGAA
;
A
#
# COMPACT_ATOMS: atom_id res chain seq x y z
N MET A 1 15.55 12.33 -5.97
CA MET A 1 14.59 12.10 -4.87
C MET A 1 14.24 10.62 -4.88
N SER A 2 14.08 10.00 -3.70
CA SER A 2 13.71 8.57 -3.62
C SER A 2 12.25 8.38 -4.06
N LYS A 3 11.92 7.20 -4.59
CA LYS A 3 10.55 6.75 -4.89
C LYS A 3 9.68 6.70 -3.62
N PHE A 4 10.31 6.47 -2.48
CA PHE A 4 9.67 6.29 -1.18
C PHE A 4 9.98 7.48 -0.26
N ALA A 5 9.01 7.86 0.58
CA ALA A 5 9.22 8.92 1.57
C ALA A 5 10.08 8.44 2.76
N CYS A 6 10.00 7.15 3.10
CA CYS A 6 10.82 6.53 4.14
C CYS A 6 11.02 5.02 3.91
N PRO A 7 11.97 4.36 4.61
CA PRO A 7 12.20 2.91 4.53
C PRO A 7 10.96 2.04 4.74
N ARG A 8 10.06 2.44 5.64
CA ARG A 8 8.80 1.73 5.88
C ARG A 8 7.95 1.61 4.61
N ASP A 9 7.89 2.69 3.83
CA ASP A 9 7.05 2.73 2.63
C ASP A 9 7.63 1.87 1.51
N GLU A 10 8.95 1.72 1.48
CA GLU A 10 9.64 0.77 0.59
C GLU A 10 9.26 -0.68 0.94
N VAL A 11 9.31 -1.05 2.22
CA VAL A 11 8.88 -2.38 2.67
C VAL A 11 7.42 -2.65 2.31
N LEU A 12 6.52 -1.69 2.59
CA LEU A 12 5.11 -1.82 2.25
C LEU A 12 4.90 -2.01 0.74
N TYR A 13 5.65 -1.27 -0.10
CA TYR A 13 5.59 -1.46 -1.54
C TYR A 13 6.11 -2.83 -1.97
N GLN A 14 7.22 -3.32 -1.43
CA GLN A 14 7.74 -4.66 -1.76
C GLN A 14 6.72 -5.75 -1.46
N LEU A 15 5.99 -5.64 -0.33
CA LEU A 15 4.90 -6.57 -0.01
C LEU A 15 3.81 -6.60 -1.10
N THR A 16 3.49 -5.46 -1.73
CA THR A 16 2.53 -5.44 -2.84
C THR A 16 2.98 -6.27 -4.03
N LEU A 17 4.30 -6.34 -4.28
CA LEU A 17 4.89 -7.07 -5.40
C LEU A 17 4.87 -8.59 -5.19
N ASP A 18 4.86 -9.03 -3.93
CA ASP A 18 4.73 -10.45 -3.55
C ASP A 18 3.30 -10.99 -3.79
N GLY A 19 2.36 -10.14 -4.21
CA GLY A 19 0.99 -10.53 -4.56
C GLY A 19 0.09 -10.79 -3.34
N THR A 20 0.48 -10.29 -2.17
CA THR A 20 -0.26 -10.49 -0.91
C THR A 20 -1.49 -9.60 -0.75
N GLY A 21 -1.76 -8.68 -1.69
CA GLY A 21 -2.83 -7.69 -1.56
C GLY A 21 -3.87 -7.67 -2.69
N GLU A 22 -5.07 -7.18 -2.36
CA GLU A 22 -6.10 -6.84 -3.34
C GLU A 22 -5.68 -5.56 -4.09
N SER A 23 -5.56 -5.62 -5.42
CA SER A 23 -5.06 -4.50 -6.23
C SER A 23 -6.06 -4.04 -7.28
N PHE A 24 -6.15 -2.73 -7.48
CA PHE A 24 -7.03 -2.09 -8.48
C PHE A 24 -6.48 -0.73 -8.91
N GLY A 25 -6.97 -0.21 -10.04
CA GLY A 25 -6.47 1.02 -10.64
C GLY A 25 -5.50 0.79 -11.80
N ASP A 26 -5.05 1.87 -12.40
CA ASP A 26 -4.13 1.85 -13.55
C ASP A 26 -3.31 3.14 -13.58
N VAL A 27 -1.98 2.99 -13.45
CA VAL A 27 -1.05 4.12 -13.53
C VAL A 27 -1.00 4.77 -14.90
N THR A 28 -1.35 4.05 -15.98
CA THR A 28 -1.22 4.57 -17.35
C THR A 28 -2.39 5.46 -17.76
N THR A 29 -3.60 5.14 -17.30
CA THR A 29 -4.82 5.87 -17.68
C THR A 29 -5.39 6.69 -16.52
N TRP A 30 -5.51 6.10 -15.34
CA TRP A 30 -6.13 6.74 -14.16
C TRP A 30 -5.13 7.47 -13.26
N GLY A 31 -3.84 7.17 -13.43
CA GLY A 31 -2.73 7.86 -12.79
C GLY A 31 -2.36 7.34 -11.40
N LEU A 32 -3.13 6.40 -10.84
CA LEU A 32 -2.84 5.72 -9.58
C LEU A 32 -3.17 4.22 -9.67
N HIS A 33 -2.33 3.38 -9.07
CA HIS A 33 -2.58 1.95 -8.84
C HIS A 33 -2.51 1.68 -7.34
N TYR A 34 -3.59 1.13 -6.78
CA TYR A 34 -3.75 0.89 -5.35
C TYR A 34 -3.63 -0.61 -5.06
N THR A 35 -3.01 -0.93 -3.92
CA THR A 35 -2.97 -2.27 -3.35
C THR A 35 -3.30 -2.20 -1.85
N GLY A 36 -4.34 -2.93 -1.44
CA GLY A 36 -4.67 -3.15 -0.03
C GLY A 36 -3.90 -4.33 0.54
N LEU A 37 -3.10 -4.11 1.58
CA LEU A 37 -2.29 -5.13 2.25
C LEU A 37 -2.97 -5.75 3.48
N GLY A 38 -4.08 -5.16 3.93
CA GLY A 38 -4.72 -5.58 5.18
C GLY A 38 -3.92 -5.18 6.42
N GLU A 39 -4.19 -5.86 7.53
CA GLU A 39 -3.50 -5.64 8.79
C GLU A 39 -2.11 -6.26 8.75
N LEU A 40 -1.09 -5.49 9.11
CA LEU A 40 0.28 -5.99 9.27
C LEU A 40 0.71 -5.84 10.73
N THR A 41 0.95 -6.97 11.39
CA THR A 41 1.45 -6.96 12.76
C THR A 41 2.98 -6.87 12.79
N ARG A 42 3.54 -6.26 13.84
CA ARG A 42 5.01 -6.23 14.02
C ARG A 42 5.61 -7.63 14.13
N GLN A 43 4.87 -8.57 14.71
CA GLN A 43 5.30 -9.96 14.81
C GLN A 43 5.41 -10.60 13.44
N GLU A 44 4.42 -10.39 12.56
CA GLU A 44 4.45 -10.87 11.19
C GLU A 44 5.61 -10.26 10.41
N LEU A 45 5.75 -8.92 10.46
CA LEU A 45 6.86 -8.20 9.83
C LEU A 45 8.22 -8.74 10.28
N ASN A 46 8.40 -8.99 11.58
CA ASN A 46 9.67 -9.51 12.11
C ASN A 46 9.93 -10.98 11.75
N SER A 47 8.88 -11.79 11.58
CA SER A 47 9.03 -13.25 11.41
C SER A 47 9.00 -13.71 9.96
N GLN A 48 8.27 -13.00 9.10
CA GLN A 48 8.08 -13.35 7.69
C GLN A 48 8.78 -12.38 6.74
N HIS A 49 9.06 -11.15 7.18
CA HIS A 49 9.59 -10.07 6.32
C HIS A 49 10.82 -9.37 6.90
N SER A 50 11.58 -10.06 7.77
CA SER A 50 12.81 -9.52 8.37
C SER A 50 13.86 -9.12 7.33
N ASP A 51 13.92 -9.85 6.23
CA ASP A 51 14.88 -9.57 5.16
C ASP A 51 14.50 -8.28 4.43
N LEU A 52 13.21 -8.08 4.13
CA LEU A 52 12.71 -6.83 3.54
C LEU A 52 12.97 -5.62 4.45
N LEU A 53 12.77 -5.77 5.77
CA LEU A 53 13.09 -4.73 6.74
C LEU A 53 14.58 -4.38 6.71
N ALA A 54 15.47 -5.39 6.70
CA ALA A 54 16.91 -5.19 6.66
C ALA A 54 17.38 -4.54 5.35
N GLU A 55 16.84 -4.96 4.21
CA GLU A 55 17.16 -4.42 2.88
C GLU A 55 16.78 -2.96 2.74
N ALA A 56 15.58 -2.57 3.19
CA ALA A 56 15.13 -1.19 3.19
C ALA A 56 15.79 -0.33 4.29
N GLY A 57 16.42 -0.96 5.29
CA GLY A 57 16.91 -0.27 6.49
C GLY A 57 15.78 0.22 7.40
N ALA A 58 14.64 -0.49 7.40
CA ALA A 58 13.49 -0.22 8.26
C ALA A 58 13.55 -1.08 9.54
N SER A 59 12.85 -0.60 10.57
CA SER A 59 12.63 -1.33 11.82
C SER A 59 11.16 -1.63 11.99
N VAL A 60 10.82 -2.74 12.67
CA VAL A 60 9.43 -3.03 13.06
C VAL A 60 8.80 -1.93 13.93
N SER A 61 9.62 -1.13 14.61
CA SER A 61 9.17 0.04 15.37
C SER A 61 8.57 1.14 14.48
N ASP A 62 8.94 1.18 13.20
CA ASP A 62 8.46 2.18 12.24
C ASP A 62 7.01 1.91 11.81
N PHE A 63 6.50 0.72 12.12
CA PHE A 63 5.15 0.29 11.86
C PHE A 63 4.31 0.44 13.14
N PRO A 64 3.25 1.25 13.18
CA PRO A 64 2.24 1.19 14.24
C PRO A 64 1.62 -0.20 14.35
N GLU A 65 1.27 -0.61 15.57
CA GLU A 65 0.51 -1.86 15.78
C GLU A 65 -0.96 -1.70 15.42
N ASN A 66 -1.61 -2.82 15.10
CA ASN A 66 -3.03 -2.92 14.78
C ASN A 66 -3.45 -1.95 13.66
N CYS A 67 -2.64 -1.89 12.61
CA CYS A 67 -2.80 -0.94 11.53
C CYS A 67 -2.95 -1.65 10.19
N TYR A 68 -3.94 -1.19 9.42
CA TYR A 68 -4.27 -1.65 8.09
C TYR A 68 -3.61 -0.72 7.06
N TRP A 69 -3.04 -1.30 6.01
CA TRP A 69 -2.25 -0.58 5.03
C TRP A 69 -2.85 -0.64 3.64
N MET A 70 -2.84 0.51 2.98
CA MET A 70 -3.07 0.63 1.55
C MET A 70 -1.89 1.38 0.94
N VAL A 71 -1.40 0.89 -0.19
CA VAL A 71 -0.30 1.49 -0.95
C VAL A 71 -0.85 2.00 -2.28
N ALA A 72 -0.37 3.15 -2.73
CA ALA A 72 -0.68 3.70 -4.04
C ALA A 72 0.59 4.10 -4.79
N GLU A 73 0.74 3.67 -6.03
CA GLU A 73 1.78 4.10 -6.95
C GLU A 73 1.18 5.02 -8.02
N ASP A 74 1.84 6.14 -8.33
CA ASP A 74 1.42 7.07 -9.37
C ASP A 74 2.07 6.81 -10.74
N GLY A 75 1.58 7.49 -11.78
CA GLY A 75 2.13 7.42 -13.14
C GLY A 75 3.58 7.90 -13.31
N GLN A 76 4.17 8.53 -12.28
CA GLN A 76 5.58 8.91 -12.24
C GLN A 76 6.44 7.90 -11.45
N GLY A 77 5.80 6.87 -10.88
CA GLY A 77 6.43 5.84 -10.07
C GLY A 77 6.71 6.26 -8.63
N PHE A 78 6.07 7.31 -8.11
CA PHE A 78 6.13 7.65 -6.68
C PHE A 78 5.12 6.83 -5.88
N VAL A 79 5.50 6.47 -4.65
CA VAL A 79 4.67 5.65 -3.77
C VAL A 79 4.16 6.45 -2.58
N SER A 80 2.85 6.34 -2.35
CA SER A 80 2.15 6.86 -1.18
C SER A 80 1.57 5.70 -0.37
N THR A 81 1.63 5.78 0.95
CA THR A 81 1.07 4.77 1.85
C THR A 81 0.03 5.39 2.78
N TYR A 82 -1.06 4.68 3.00
CA TYR A 82 -2.16 5.07 3.88
C TYR A 82 -2.30 4.06 5.00
N ALA A 83 -2.37 4.58 6.21
CA ALA A 83 -2.45 3.81 7.45
C ALA A 83 -3.82 4.03 8.09
N TYR A 84 -4.51 2.94 8.44
CA TYR A 84 -5.82 2.98 9.08
C TYR A 84 -5.77 2.20 10.39
N SER A 85 -6.28 2.77 11.47
CA SER A 85 -6.32 2.11 12.79
C SER A 85 -7.54 1.21 12.98
N ASP A 86 -8.38 1.08 11.96
CA ASP A 86 -9.67 0.41 12.03
C ASP A 86 -9.99 -0.28 10.68
N GLU A 87 -10.47 -1.52 10.74
CA GLU A 87 -10.77 -2.32 9.54
C GLU A 87 -11.90 -1.71 8.71
N ALA A 88 -12.92 -1.13 9.34
CA ALA A 88 -14.05 -0.55 8.63
C ALA A 88 -13.62 0.71 7.86
N GLN A 89 -12.74 1.54 8.45
CA GLN A 89 -12.12 2.66 7.73
C GLN A 89 -11.28 2.19 6.55
N TYR A 90 -10.46 1.17 6.74
CA TYR A 90 -9.66 0.57 5.68
C TYR A 90 -10.53 0.04 4.53
N ARG A 91 -11.53 -0.78 4.84
CA ARG A 91 -12.47 -1.31 3.82
C ARG A 91 -13.24 -0.21 3.12
N SER A 92 -13.68 0.80 3.85
CA SER A 92 -14.34 1.97 3.25
C SER A 92 -13.42 2.72 2.30
N ALA A 93 -12.13 2.83 2.62
CA ALA A 93 -11.15 3.49 1.76
C ALA A 93 -10.87 2.69 0.49
N LEU A 94 -10.80 1.35 0.56
CA LEU A 94 -10.68 0.49 -0.61
C LEU A 94 -11.89 0.65 -1.54
N VAL A 95 -13.11 0.56 -1.01
CA VAL A 95 -14.34 0.71 -1.79
C VAL A 95 -14.44 2.09 -2.42
N ASP A 96 -14.07 3.16 -1.69
CA ASP A 96 -14.06 4.51 -2.24
C ASP A 96 -13.01 4.68 -3.35
N ALA A 97 -11.82 4.10 -3.19
CA ALA A 97 -10.78 4.15 -4.21
C ALA A 97 -11.17 3.33 -5.46
N GLU A 98 -11.74 2.13 -5.29
CA GLU A 98 -12.26 1.31 -6.38
C GLU A 98 -13.43 2.00 -7.09
N SER A 99 -14.36 2.61 -6.36
CA SER A 99 -15.49 3.34 -6.94
C SER A 99 -15.02 4.53 -7.79
N ARG A 100 -14.04 5.30 -7.31
CA ARG A 100 -13.43 6.40 -8.08
C ARG A 100 -12.77 5.90 -9.36
N TRP A 101 -12.10 4.75 -9.30
CA TRP A 101 -11.52 4.11 -10.49
C TRP A 101 -12.60 3.66 -11.46
N SER A 102 -13.64 2.98 -10.99
CA SER A 102 -14.76 2.51 -11.83
C SER A 102 -15.45 3.68 -12.54
N VAL A 103 -15.72 4.79 -11.83
CA VAL A 103 -16.32 6.01 -12.43
C VAL A 103 -15.41 6.60 -13.51
N PHE A 104 -14.09 6.62 -13.27
CA PHE A 104 -13.14 7.07 -14.27
C PHE A 104 -13.12 6.15 -15.48
N ASN A 105 -13.06 4.83 -15.26
CA ASN A 105 -13.01 3.83 -16.31
C ASN A 105 -14.28 3.84 -17.18
N ASP A 106 -15.46 4.01 -16.57
CA ASP A 106 -16.74 4.13 -17.29
C ASP A 106 -16.85 5.44 -18.08
N GLY A 107 -16.25 6.53 -17.60
CA GLY A 107 -16.22 7.82 -18.29
C GLY A 107 -15.13 7.95 -19.37
N ALA A 108 -14.14 7.06 -19.36
CA ALA A 108 -13.07 6.98 -20.36
C ALA A 108 -13.40 6.08 -21.56
N ALA A 109 -14.49 5.29 -21.47
CA ALA A 109 -15.03 4.45 -22.55
C ALA A 109 -15.91 5.24 -23.53
#